data_AF-A0A7Z9UTT2-F1
#
_entry.id   AF-A0A7Z9UTT2-F1
#
_cell.length_a   1.000
_cell.length_b   1.000
_cell.length_c   1.000
_cell.angle_alpha   90.00
_cell.angle_beta   90.00
_cell.angle_gamma   90.00
#
_symmetry.space_group_name_H-M   'P 1'
#
loop_
_entity.id
_entity.type
_entity.pdbx_description
1 polymer ?
#
loop_
_entity_poly.entity_id
_entity_poly.type
_entity_poly.pdbx_seq_one_letter_code
_entity_poly.pdbx_strand_id
1 'polypeptide(L)' 'MKVTVSTEELVDHKISEDHLQQAVDSIHNDGYVVLENVVPHHKLDILRQKMLEDLQTLVSAKEKVMPINFVKGHIQQ' A
#
# COMPACT_ATOMS: atom_id res chain seq x y z
N MET A 1 -0.32 -4.77 14.91
CA MET A 1 1.10 -5.16 15.09
C MET A 1 1.97 -4.91 13.83
N LYS A 2 3.30 -4.81 13.96
CA LYS A 2 4.27 -4.58 12.86
C LYS A 2 5.22 -5.77 12.72
N VAL A 3 5.50 -6.19 11.49
CA VAL A 3 6.50 -7.21 11.17
C VAL A 3 7.51 -6.61 10.20
N THR A 4 8.78 -6.58 10.61
CA THR A 4 9.88 -6.10 9.76
C THR A 4 10.47 -7.29 9.01
N VAL A 5 10.18 -7.38 7.71
CA VAL A 5 10.67 -8.48 6.86
C VAL A 5 12.15 -8.30 6.58
N SER A 6 12.93 -9.38 6.66
CA SER A 6 14.37 -9.33 6.46
C SER A 6 14.75 -9.24 4.98
N THR A 7 15.97 -8.80 4.68
CA THR A 7 16.47 -8.74 3.31
C THR A 7 16.54 -10.10 2.63
N GLU A 8 16.82 -11.15 3.39
CA GLU A 8 16.88 -12.53 2.91
C GLU A 8 15.50 -13.02 2.48
N GLU A 9 14.47 -12.77 3.31
CA GLU A 9 13.08 -13.12 3.01
C GLU A 9 12.55 -12.39 1.77
N LEU A 10 13.00 -11.14 1.55
CA LEU A 10 12.64 -10.37 0.35
C LEU A 10 13.29 -10.91 -0.91
N VAL A 11 14.55 -11.36 -0.83
CA VAL A 11 15.28 -11.97 -1.95
C VAL A 11 14.72 -13.34 -2.30
N ASP A 12 14.40 -14.15 -1.28
CA ASP A 12 13.82 -15.48 -1.45
C ASP A 12 12.34 -15.45 -1.82
N HIS A 13 11.74 -14.25 -1.86
CA HIS A 13 10.31 -14.02 -2.10
C HIS A 13 9.41 -14.86 -1.17
N LYS A 14 9.89 -15.17 0.03
CA LYS A 14 9.25 -16.04 1.00
C LYS A 14 9.49 -15.51 2.39
N ILE A 15 8.41 -15.37 3.15
CA ILE A 15 8.46 -15.03 4.57
C ILE A 15 8.79 -16.29 5.39
N SER A 16 9.59 -16.14 6.45
CA SER A 16 9.88 -17.21 7.39
C SER A 16 8.63 -17.64 8.16
N GLU A 17 8.65 -18.85 8.70
CA GLU A 17 7.53 -19.39 9.48
C GLU A 17 7.25 -18.54 10.73
N ASP A 18 8.29 -18.03 11.38
CA ASP A 18 8.15 -17.16 12.57
C ASP A 18 7.46 -15.84 12.24
N HIS A 19 7.87 -15.16 11.15
CA HIS A 19 7.24 -13.92 10.71
C HIS A 19 5.84 -14.15 10.14
N LEU A 20 5.59 -15.28 9.50
CA LEU A 20 4.26 -15.67 9.04
C LEU A 20 3.31 -15.86 10.20
N GLN A 21 3.72 -16.60 11.23
CA GLN A 21 2.89 -16.85 12.42
C GLN A 21 2.52 -15.54 13.10
N GLN A 22 3.51 -14.66 13.29
CA GLN A 22 3.28 -13.32 13.84
C GLN A 22 2.26 -12.51 13.00
N ALA A 23 2.38 -12.56 11.67
CA ALA A 23 1.44 -11.87 10.79
C ALA A 23 0.02 -12.43 10.88
N VAL A 24 -0.12 -13.76 10.92
CA VAL A 24 -1.41 -14.44 11.05
C VAL A 24 -2.06 -14.16 12.41
N ASP A 25 -1.30 -14.19 13.49
CA ASP A 25 -1.79 -13.88 14.84
C ASP A 25 -2.23 -12.41 14.94
N SER A 26 -1.50 -11.51 14.29
CA SER A 26 -1.88 -10.09 14.21
C SER A 26 -3.21 -9.90 13.50
N ILE A 27 -3.43 -10.60 12.38
CA ILE A 27 -4.69 -10.52 11.64
C ILE A 27 -5.84 -11.07 12.48
N HIS A 28 -5.65 -12.18 13.19
CA HIS A 28 -6.71 -12.75 14.03
C HIS A 28 -7.06 -11.87 15.23
N ASN A 29 -6.07 -11.26 15.88
CA ASN A 29 -6.28 -10.50 17.11
C ASN A 29 -6.60 -9.02 16.86
N ASP A 30 -5.90 -8.39 15.91
CA ASP A 30 -6.01 -6.95 15.63
C ASP A 30 -6.86 -6.65 14.38
N GLY A 31 -7.11 -7.65 13.52
CA GLY A 31 -7.80 -7.48 12.23
C GLY A 31 -6.91 -6.98 11.10
N TYR A 32 -5.63 -6.69 11.36
CA TYR A 32 -4.67 -6.23 10.36
C TYR A 32 -3.22 -6.49 10.79
N VAL A 33 -2.30 -6.42 9.82
CA VAL A 33 -0.84 -6.44 10.06
C VAL A 33 -0.17 -5.42 9.14
N VAL A 34 0.91 -4.81 9.63
CA VAL A 34 1.78 -3.95 8.81
C VAL A 34 3.09 -4.67 8.53
N LEU A 35 3.35 -4.98 7.26
CA LEU A 35 4.63 -5.53 6.81
C LEU A 35 5.52 -4.39 6.32
N GLU A 36 6.63 -4.16 7.00
CA GLU A 36 7.53 -3.05 6.69
C GLU A 36 8.51 -3.42 5.58
N ASN A 37 8.83 -2.44 4.72
CA ASN A 37 9.89 -2.51 3.69
C ASN A 37 9.75 -3.65 2.67
N VAL A 38 8.54 -4.18 2.47
CA VAL A 38 8.29 -5.28 1.53
C VAL A 38 8.29 -4.87 0.06
N VAL A 39 8.15 -3.57 -0.21
CA VAL A 39 8.20 -3.02 -1.58
C VAL A 39 9.44 -2.13 -1.71
N PRO A 40 10.30 -2.38 -2.72
CA PRO A 40 11.42 -1.49 -3.02
C PRO A 40 10.95 -0.06 -3.30
N HIS A 41 11.62 0.93 -2.71
CA HIS A 41 11.23 2.34 -2.81
C HIS A 41 11.13 2.85 -4.25
N HIS A 42 12.02 2.42 -5.15
CA HIS A 42 11.98 2.84 -6.55
C HIS A 42 10.66 2.49 -7.25
N LYS A 43 10.00 1.38 -6.87
CA LYS A 43 8.69 1.02 -7.41
C LYS A 43 7.59 1.94 -6.86
N LEU A 44 7.69 2.29 -5.58
CA LEU A 44 6.78 3.24 -4.94
C LEU A 44 6.91 4.63 -5.55
N ASP A 45 8.12 5.08 -5.89
CA ASP A 45 8.36 6.36 -6.53
C ASP A 45 7.72 6.45 -7.92
N ILE A 46 7.86 5.40 -8.74
CA ILE A 46 7.21 5.31 -10.05
C ILE A 46 5.68 5.33 -9.91
N LEU A 47 5.14 4.53 -8.98
CA LEU A 47 3.70 4.50 -8.73
C LEU A 47 3.18 5.87 -8.27
N ARG A 48 3.87 6.50 -7.31
CA ARG A 48 3.53 7.83 -6.81
C ARG A 48 3.55 8.87 -7.93
N GLN A 49 4.59 8.87 -8.77
CA GLN A 49 4.69 9.78 -9.89
C GLN A 49 3.50 9.60 -10.85
N LYS A 50 3.16 8.35 -11.16
CA LYS A 50 2.04 8.07 -12.06
C LYS A 50 0.69 8.50 -11.49
N MET A 51 0.44 8.20 -10.20
CA MET A 51 -0.79 8.62 -9.51
C MET A 51 -0.93 10.14 -9.45
N LEU A 52 0.17 10.89 -9.34
CA LEU A 52 0.15 12.36 -9.38
C LEU A 52 -0.17 12.91 -10.77
N GLU A 53 0.36 12.30 -11.83
CA GLU A 53 0.01 12.66 -13.22
C GLU A 53 -1.48 12.42 -13.50
N ASP A 54 -1.99 11.28 -13.06
CA ASP A 54 -3.40 10.93 -13.23
C ASP A 54 -4.30 11.85 -12.39
N LEU A 55 -3.85 12.25 -11.20
CA LEU A 55 -4.55 13.22 -10.35
C LEU A 55 -4.72 14.57 -11.05
N GLN A 56 -3.69 15.08 -11.73
CA GLN A 56 -3.79 16.33 -12.49
C GLN A 56 -4.85 16.25 -13.59
N THR A 57 -4.95 15.09 -14.24
CA THR A 57 -5.98 14.83 -15.26
C THR A 57 -7.37 14.81 -14.63
N LEU A 58 -7.55 14.11 -13.50
CA LEU A 58 -8.82 14.01 -12.78
C LEU A 58 -9.32 15.35 -12.25
N VAL A 59 -8.41 16.18 -11.71
CA VAL A 59 -8.76 17.50 -11.15
C VAL A 59 -9.08 18.51 -12.26
N SER A 60 -8.43 18.40 -13.42
CA SER A 60 -8.63 19.30 -14.57
C SER A 60 -9.88 19.00 -15.39
N ALA A 61 -10.49 17.82 -15.20
CA ALA A 61 -11.72 17.41 -15.88
C ALA A 61 -12.92 18.21 -15.35
N LYS A 62 -13.16 19.39 -15.94
CA LYS A 62 -14.23 20.35 -15.55
C LYS A 62 -15.66 19.79 -15.57
N GLU A 63 -15.92 18.68 -16.25
CA GLU A 63 -17.30 18.24 -16.56
C GLU A 63 -17.74 16.93 -15.91
N LYS A 64 -16.86 16.23 -15.18
CA LYS A 64 -17.24 15.00 -14.46
C LYS A 64 -17.21 15.24 -12.97
N VAL A 65 -18.30 14.88 -12.28
CA VAL A 65 -18.32 14.75 -10.82
C VAL A 65 -17.07 13.96 -10.42
N MET A 66 -16.16 14.59 -9.68
CA MET A 66 -14.95 13.89 -9.23
C MET A 66 -15.40 12.66 -8.44
N PRO A 67 -14.91 11.45 -8.78
CA PRO A 67 -15.30 10.26 -8.05
C PRO A 67 -14.72 10.36 -6.64
N ILE A 68 -15.61 10.43 -5.65
CA ILE A 68 -15.24 10.56 -4.23
C ILE A 68 -15.73 9.34 -3.46
N ASN A 69 -14.89 8.85 -2.55
CA ASN A 69 -15.25 7.81 -1.60
C ASN A 69 -15.88 8.45 -0.36
N PHE A 70 -17.21 8.46 -0.31
CA PHE A 70 -18.07 8.93 0.78
C PHE A 70 -18.01 10.43 1.09
N VAL A 71 -16.81 11.01 1.19
CA VAL A 71 -16.56 12.39 1.62
C VAL A 71 -15.63 13.14 0.66
N LYS A 72 -15.80 14.46 0.60
CA LYS A 72 -14.98 15.34 -0.24
C LYS A 72 -13.50 15.26 0.17
N GLY A 73 -12.63 15.10 -0.83
CA GLY A 73 -11.18 14.97 -0.63
C GLY A 73 -10.67 13.53 -0.70
N HIS A 74 -11.55 12.53 -0.55
CA HIS A 74 -11.20 11.12 -0.78
C HIS A 74 -11.38 10.79 -2.26
N ILE A 75 -10.49 11.30 -3.10
CA ILE A 75 -10.54 11.10 -4.55
C ILE A 75 -10.30 9.62 -4.84
N GLN A 76 -11.19 9.03 -5.63
CA GLN A 76 -11.03 7.67 -6.12
C GLN A 76 -10.03 7.71 -7.29
N GLN A 77 -8.90 7.03 -7.12
CA GLN A 77 -7.84 6.83 -8.11
C GLN A 77 -7.56 5.35 -8.30
#